data_AF-A0A2N3AHE8-F1
#
_entry.id   AF-A0A2N3AHE8-F1
#
_cell.length_a   1.000
_cell.length_b   1.000
_cell.length_c   1.000
_cell.angle_alpha   90.00
_cell.angle_beta   90.00
_cell.angle_gamma   90.00
#
_symmetry.space_group_name_H-M   'P 1'
#
loop_
_entity.id
_entity.type
_entity.pdbx_description
1 polymer ?
#
loop_
_entity_poly.entity_id
_entity_poly.type
_entity_poly.pdbx_seq_one_letter_code
_entity_poly.pdbx_strand_id
1 'polypeptide(L)'
;MAQIHKRFEDSQVKDLISRYLRKEIGRKYVQEILGIRKTRFFALVKRFKECAKKFSIQYLRETINRKISPDIEQNILKELAIDKKLIEAENNPLSSYNYSYVKDRLDDKYNQIVSVPTIIKEKTQKRQPYSRSIDQLYRRTDPA
;
A
#
# COMPACT_ATOMS: atom_id res chain seq x y z
N MET A 1 12.35 3.11 14.47
CA MET A 1 13.05 1.91 13.93
C MET A 1 13.70 2.29 12.62
N ALA A 2 15.02 2.13 12.46
CA ALA A 2 15.69 2.50 11.21
C ALA A 2 15.25 1.58 10.04
N GLN A 3 14.98 2.18 8.88
CA GLN A 3 14.71 1.46 7.64
C GLN A 3 16.04 1.15 6.95
N ILE A 4 16.72 0.08 7.39
CA ILE A 4 18.05 -0.32 6.87
C ILE A 4 18.03 -0.42 5.33
N HIS A 5 16.97 -1.00 4.76
CA HIS A 5 16.81 -1.17 3.31
C HIS A 5 16.81 0.14 2.50
N LYS A 6 16.58 1.30 3.13
CA LYS A 6 16.64 2.61 2.45
C LYS A 6 17.99 3.29 2.55
N ARG A 7 18.83 2.88 3.52
CA ARG A 7 20.06 3.59 3.90
C ARG A 7 21.31 2.81 3.54
N PHE A 8 21.20 1.50 3.42
CA PHE A 8 22.34 0.61 3.21
C PHE A 8 22.03 -0.36 2.08
N GLU A 9 23.06 -0.65 1.30
CA GLU A 9 23.03 -1.76 0.36
C GLU A 9 23.27 -3.10 1.06
N ASP A 10 22.85 -4.18 0.40
CA ASP A 10 23.06 -5.53 0.89
C ASP A 10 24.54 -5.85 1.11
N SER A 11 25.41 -5.36 0.21
CA SER A 11 26.87 -5.51 0.27
C SER A 11 27.46 -4.89 1.55
N GLN A 12 27.07 -3.67 1.89
CA GLN A 12 27.57 -2.91 3.04
C GLN A 12 27.23 -3.61 4.35
N VAL A 13 26.02 -4.14 4.47
CA VAL A 13 25.61 -4.85 5.69
C VAL A 13 26.23 -6.25 5.76
N LYS A 14 26.43 -6.93 4.62
CA LYS A 14 27.21 -8.18 4.59
C LYS A 14 28.63 -7.96 5.09
N ASP A 15 29.28 -6.88 4.69
CA ASP A 15 30.62 -6.54 5.16
C ASP A 15 30.65 -6.29 6.67
N LEU A 16 29.75 -5.44 7.19
CA LEU A 16 29.64 -5.17 8.63
C LEU A 16 29.39 -6.44 9.46
N ILE A 17 28.50 -7.33 9.00
CA ILE A 17 28.23 -8.60 9.67
C ILE A 17 29.45 -9.53 9.59
N SER A 18 30.16 -9.56 8.46
CA SER A 18 31.35 -10.39 8.28
C SER A 18 32.48 -9.96 9.23
N ARG A 19 32.74 -8.66 9.35
CA ARG A 19 33.73 -8.11 10.30
C ARG A 19 33.37 -8.40 11.75
N TYR A 20 32.07 -8.33 12.09
CA TYR A 20 31.59 -8.76 13.41
C TYR A 20 31.85 -10.25 13.68
N LEU A 21 31.62 -11.12 12.70
CA LEU A 21 31.88 -12.56 12.83
C LEU A 21 33.38 -12.87 12.97
N ARG A 22 34.24 -12.09 12.30
CA ARG A 22 35.71 -12.15 12.46
C ARG A 22 36.22 -11.51 13.77
N LYS A 23 35.32 -10.97 14.60
CA LYS A 23 35.63 -10.26 15.85
C LYS A 23 36.47 -8.99 15.68
N GLU A 24 36.52 -8.42 14.48
CA GLU A 24 37.24 -7.18 14.20
C GLU A 24 36.53 -5.95 14.79
N ILE A 25 35.19 -6.01 14.88
CA ILE A 25 34.35 -4.92 15.38
C ILE A 25 33.34 -5.39 16.42
N GLY A 26 33.08 -4.53 17.40
CA GLY A 26 32.13 -4.81 18.47
C GLY A 26 30.67 -4.74 18.01
N ARG A 27 29.82 -5.57 18.62
CA ARG A 27 28.36 -5.59 18.36
C ARG A 27 27.70 -4.22 18.53
N LYS A 28 28.05 -3.46 19.57
CA LYS A 28 27.46 -2.14 19.87
C LYS A 28 27.71 -1.16 18.73
N TYR A 29 28.94 -1.14 18.23
CA TYR A 29 29.36 -0.31 17.10
C TYR A 29 28.54 -0.59 15.84
N VAL A 30 28.35 -1.87 15.48
CA VAL A 30 27.53 -2.24 14.32
C VAL A 30 26.05 -1.87 14.50
N GLN A 31 25.53 -1.99 15.72
CA GLN A 31 24.15 -1.61 16.04
C GLN A 31 23.92 -0.11 15.91
N GLU A 32 24.89 0.71 16.31
CA GLU A 32 24.85 2.17 16.17
C GLU A 32 24.89 2.58 14.70
N ILE A 33 25.82 2.02 13.90
CA ILE A 33 25.91 2.28 12.45
C ILE A 33 24.59 1.94 11.75
N LEU A 34 24.07 0.74 11.99
CA LEU A 34 22.83 0.26 11.35
C LEU A 34 21.57 0.88 11.96
N GLY A 35 21.67 1.54 13.12
CA GLY A 35 20.54 2.11 13.86
C GLY A 35 19.50 1.07 14.29
N ILE A 36 19.93 -0.13 14.68
CA ILE A 36 19.04 -1.28 14.95
C ILE A 36 19.18 -1.85 16.36
N ARG A 37 18.07 -2.42 16.86
CA ARG A 37 18.02 -3.09 18.16
C ARG A 37 18.65 -4.49 18.10
N LYS A 38 19.00 -5.01 19.28
CA LYS A 38 19.62 -6.33 19.51
C LYS A 38 18.91 -7.47 18.75
N THR A 39 17.58 -7.53 18.81
CA THR A 39 16.78 -8.59 18.18
C THR A 39 16.98 -8.63 16.66
N ARG A 40 16.87 -7.47 16.01
CA ARG A 40 17.04 -7.35 14.56
C ARG A 40 18.47 -7.63 14.12
N PHE A 41 19.45 -7.20 14.91
CA PHE A 41 20.86 -7.52 14.65
C PHE A 41 21.10 -9.03 14.59
N PHE A 42 20.66 -9.78 15.61
CA PHE A 42 20.84 -11.23 15.61
C PHE A 42 20.02 -11.95 14.53
N ALA A 43 18.84 -11.43 14.17
CA ALA A 43 18.09 -11.94 13.03
C ALA A 43 18.86 -11.79 11.70
N LEU A 44 19.55 -10.66 11.50
CA LEU A 44 20.40 -10.46 10.32
C LEU A 44 21.61 -11.40 10.33
N VAL A 45 22.28 -11.54 11.47
CA VAL A 45 23.41 -12.48 11.62
C VAL A 45 22.98 -13.91 11.33
N LYS A 46 21.80 -14.34 11.82
CA LYS A 46 21.24 -15.66 11.55
C LYS A 46 21.01 -15.87 10.05
N ARG A 47 20.31 -14.94 9.38
CA ARG A 47 20.08 -15.00 7.92
C ARG A 47 21.37 -15.04 7.12
N PHE A 48 22.38 -14.29 7.55
CA PHE A 48 23.69 -14.27 6.90
C PHE A 48 24.42 -15.62 7.04
N LYS A 49 24.32 -16.28 8.20
CA LYS A 49 24.88 -17.62 8.43
C LYS A 49 24.18 -18.71 7.62
N GLU A 50 22.85 -18.63 7.47
CA GLU A 50 22.07 -19.61 6.71
C GLU A 50 22.43 -19.62 5.22
N CYS A 51 22.54 -18.43 4.61
CA CYS A 51 22.95 -18.31 3.20
C CYS A 51 23.49 -16.90 2.89
N ALA A 52 24.81 -16.72 2.94
CA ALA A 52 25.45 -15.45 2.59
C ALA A 52 25.16 -14.99 1.14
N LYS A 53 25.02 -15.95 0.20
CA LYS A 53 24.72 -15.66 -1.21
C LYS A 53 23.32 -15.08 -1.42
N LYS A 54 22.30 -15.63 -0.74
CA LYS A 54 20.89 -15.20 -0.85
C LYS A 54 20.51 -14.07 0.12
N PHE A 55 21.44 -13.60 0.96
CA PHE A 55 21.16 -12.53 1.91
C PHE A 55 20.79 -11.24 1.16
N SER A 56 19.61 -10.73 1.47
CA SER A 56 19.12 -9.42 1.07
C SER A 56 18.36 -8.76 2.20
N ILE A 57 18.50 -7.44 2.30
CA ILE A 57 17.82 -6.56 3.26
C ILE A 57 16.61 -5.91 2.61
N GLN A 58 16.55 -5.96 1.27
CA GLN A 58 15.48 -5.40 0.50
C GLN A 58 14.14 -5.95 0.99
N TYR A 59 13.26 -5.01 1.34
CA TYR A 59 11.93 -5.35 1.78
C TYR A 59 11.06 -5.55 0.54
N LEU A 60 10.97 -6.80 0.08
CA LEU A 60 10.03 -7.20 -0.97
C LEU A 60 8.69 -7.54 -0.32
N ARG A 61 7.67 -6.72 -0.59
CA ARG A 61 6.29 -7.04 -0.24
C ARG A 61 5.71 -7.87 -1.38
N GLU A 62 5.76 -9.20 -1.24
CA GLU A 62 5.23 -10.12 -2.27
C GLU A 62 3.70 -10.06 -2.36
N THR A 63 3.02 -9.79 -1.23
CA THR A 63 1.56 -9.85 -1.17
C THR A 63 0.92 -8.48 -0.91
N ILE A 64 0.04 -8.09 -1.83
CA ILE A 64 -0.82 -6.92 -1.66
C ILE A 64 -2.04 -7.35 -0.83
N ASN A 65 -1.88 -7.43 0.49
CA ASN A 65 -2.93 -7.90 1.42
C ASN A 65 -4.18 -7.01 1.48
N ARG A 66 -4.21 -5.87 0.78
CA ARG A 66 -5.31 -4.89 0.82
C ARG A 66 -6.01 -4.74 -0.53
N LYS A 67 -6.03 -5.81 -1.32
CA LYS A 67 -6.87 -5.88 -2.50
C LYS A 67 -8.15 -6.61 -2.16
N ILE A 68 -9.24 -6.07 -2.67
CA ILE A 68 -10.53 -6.74 -2.70
C ILE A 68 -10.41 -7.93 -3.66
N SER A 69 -11.24 -8.97 -3.47
CA SER A 69 -11.27 -10.06 -4.44
C SER A 69 -11.68 -9.53 -5.83
N PRO A 70 -11.14 -10.11 -6.91
CA PRO A 70 -11.48 -9.68 -8.28
C PRO A 70 -12.98 -9.81 -8.57
N ASP A 71 -13.67 -10.77 -7.94
CA ASP A 71 -15.10 -10.98 -8.13
C ASP A 71 -15.93 -9.82 -7.57
N ILE A 72 -15.58 -9.33 -6.37
CA ILE A 72 -16.23 -8.17 -5.76
C ILE A 72 -15.95 -6.92 -6.60
N GLU A 73 -14.72 -6.74 -7.08
CA GLU A 73 -14.34 -5.62 -7.96
C GLU A 73 -15.19 -5.59 -9.24
N GLN A 74 -15.39 -6.74 -9.88
CA GLN A 74 -16.24 -6.86 -11.07
C GLN A 74 -17.70 -6.53 -10.76
N ASN A 75 -18.24 -7.01 -9.65
CA ASN A 75 -19.64 -6.75 -9.28
C ASN A 75 -19.88 -5.28 -8.92
N ILE A 76 -18.93 -4.64 -8.23
CA ILE A 76 -18.95 -3.19 -7.99
C ILE A 76 -19.01 -2.43 -9.32
N LEU A 77 -18.17 -2.80 -10.29
CA LEU A 77 -18.16 -2.13 -11.60
C LEU A 77 -19.45 -2.35 -12.39
N LYS A 78 -20.05 -3.54 -12.32
CA LYS A 78 -21.33 -3.84 -12.97
C LYS A 78 -22.45 -2.97 -12.42
N GLU A 79 -22.62 -2.91 -11.10
CA GLU A 79 -23.69 -2.13 -10.48
C GLU A 79 -23.45 -0.62 -10.64
N LEU A 80 -22.19 -0.15 -10.58
CA LEU A 80 -21.85 1.26 -10.90
C LEU A 80 -22.16 1.62 -12.36
N ALA A 81 -21.99 0.69 -13.30
CA ALA A 81 -22.33 0.94 -14.70
C ALA A 81 -23.85 1.03 -14.92
N ILE A 82 -24.64 0.26 -14.18
CA ILE A 82 -26.11 0.37 -14.18
C ILE A 82 -26.53 1.73 -13.61
N ASP A 83 -25.97 2.09 -12.46
CA ASP A 83 -26.25 3.39 -11.82
C ASP A 83 -25.88 4.56 -12.73
N LYS A 84 -24.74 4.46 -13.44
CA LYS A 84 -24.32 5.43 -14.45
C LYS A 84 -25.35 5.58 -15.59
N LYS A 85 -25.87 4.46 -16.12
CA LYS A 85 -26.89 4.50 -17.19
C LYS A 85 -28.19 5.14 -16.73
N LEU A 86 -28.55 4.95 -15.45
CA LEU A 86 -29.72 5.59 -14.87
C LEU A 86 -29.53 7.11 -14.79
N ILE A 87 -28.35 7.58 -14.37
CA ILE A 87 -28.01 9.02 -14.32
C ILE A 87 -27.99 9.65 -15.72
N GLU A 88 -27.47 8.92 -16.72
CA GLU A 88 -27.39 9.41 -18.11
C GLU A 88 -28.74 9.38 -18.85
N ALA A 89 -29.78 8.79 -18.27
CA ALA A 89 -31.11 8.77 -18.86
C ALA A 89 -31.76 10.18 -18.83
N GLU A 90 -32.20 10.65 -20.00
CA GLU A 90 -32.69 12.02 -20.24
C GLU A 90 -33.84 12.48 -19.33
N ASN A 91 -34.60 11.53 -18.75
CA ASN A 91 -35.75 11.79 -17.88
C ASN A 91 -35.48 11.54 -16.38
N ASN A 92 -34.22 11.47 -15.95
CA ASN A 92 -33.88 11.22 -14.56
C ASN A 92 -33.36 12.48 -13.84
N PRO A 93 -33.97 12.91 -12.71
CA PRO A 93 -33.44 14.02 -11.92
C PRO A 93 -32.12 13.69 -11.19
N LEU A 94 -31.66 12.44 -11.19
CA LEU A 94 -30.44 12.02 -10.53
C LEU A 94 -29.19 12.47 -11.31
N SER A 95 -28.35 13.29 -10.69
CA SER A 95 -27.08 13.79 -11.25
C SER A 95 -25.82 13.13 -10.68
N SER A 96 -25.97 12.25 -9.68
CA SER A 96 -24.86 11.65 -8.93
C SER A 96 -25.07 10.17 -8.62
N TYR A 97 -23.96 9.46 -8.43
CA TYR A 97 -23.97 8.04 -8.07
C TYR A 97 -24.51 7.82 -6.66
N ASN A 98 -25.36 6.81 -6.50
CA ASN A 98 -25.86 6.40 -5.19
C ASN A 98 -25.06 5.20 -4.67
N TYR A 99 -23.96 5.47 -3.95
CA TYR A 99 -23.09 4.43 -3.44
C TYR A 99 -23.70 3.60 -2.30
N SER A 100 -24.66 4.15 -1.55
CA SER A 100 -25.40 3.40 -0.54
C SER A 100 -26.28 2.35 -1.22
N TYR A 101 -26.98 2.72 -2.29
CA TYR A 101 -27.77 1.79 -3.09
C TYR A 101 -26.90 0.69 -3.71
N VAL A 102 -25.75 1.05 -4.28
CA VAL A 102 -24.80 0.05 -4.82
C VAL A 102 -24.30 -0.89 -3.73
N LYS A 103 -24.04 -0.39 -2.52
CA LYS A 103 -23.64 -1.22 -1.38
C LYS A 103 -24.73 -2.23 -1.02
N ASP A 104 -25.97 -1.79 -0.89
CA ASP A 104 -27.08 -2.66 -0.48
C ASP A 104 -27.35 -3.72 -1.57
N ARG A 105 -27.25 -3.33 -2.84
CA ARG A 105 -27.31 -4.26 -4.00
C ARG A 105 -26.19 -5.31 -3.98
N LEU A 106 -24.99 -4.96 -3.54
CA LEU A 106 -23.88 -5.91 -3.43
C LEU A 106 -24.13 -6.95 -2.34
N ASP A 107 -24.75 -6.53 -1.25
CA ASP A 107 -25.15 -7.42 -0.16
C ASP A 107 -26.30 -8.34 -0.61
N ASP A 108 -27.41 -7.76 -1.09
CA ASP A 108 -28.62 -8.50 -1.42
C ASP A 108 -28.45 -9.49 -2.58
N LYS A 109 -27.71 -9.10 -3.62
CA LYS A 109 -27.63 -9.88 -4.88
C LYS A 109 -26.42 -10.80 -4.96
N TYR A 110 -25.31 -10.41 -4.33
CA TYR A 110 -24.05 -11.14 -4.42
C TYR A 110 -23.55 -11.66 -3.06
N ASN A 111 -24.24 -11.37 -1.95
CA ASN A 111 -23.81 -11.66 -0.58
C ASN A 111 -22.41 -11.10 -0.30
N GLN A 112 -22.11 -9.91 -0.84
CA GLN A 112 -20.82 -9.27 -0.77
C GLN A 112 -20.89 -8.00 0.09
N ILE A 113 -20.48 -8.12 1.35
CA ILE A 113 -20.45 -7.00 2.29
C ILE A 113 -19.22 -6.13 2.01
N VAL A 114 -19.46 -4.94 1.48
CA VAL A 114 -18.42 -3.96 1.13
C VAL A 114 -18.74 -2.60 1.74
N SER A 115 -17.71 -1.91 2.23
CA SER A 115 -17.89 -0.54 2.75
C SER A 115 -18.04 0.48 1.62
N VAL A 116 -18.84 1.54 1.83
CA VAL A 116 -18.99 2.65 0.87
C VAL A 116 -17.64 3.27 0.45
N PRO A 117 -16.68 3.53 1.36
CA PRO A 117 -15.35 4.02 0.99
C PRO A 117 -14.63 3.12 -0.01
N THR A 118 -14.82 1.81 0.11
CA THR A 118 -14.23 0.83 -0.81
C THR A 118 -14.82 0.98 -2.22
N ILE A 119 -16.14 1.12 -2.34
CA ILE A 119 -16.83 1.31 -3.63
C ILE A 119 -16.37 2.63 -4.29
N ILE A 120 -16.30 3.71 -3.52
CA ILE A 120 -15.81 5.02 -4.00
C ILE A 120 -14.36 4.92 -4.46
N LYS A 121 -13.53 4.21 -3.69
CA LYS A 121 -12.12 3.99 -4.01
C LYS A 121 -11.98 3.23 -5.34
N GLU A 122 -12.74 2.15 -5.54
CA GLU A 122 -12.69 1.40 -6.80
C GLU A 122 -13.12 2.26 -8.00
N LYS A 123 -14.20 3.03 -7.85
CA LYS A 123 -14.63 4.00 -8.88
C LYS A 123 -13.55 5.03 -9.21
N THR A 124 -12.84 5.53 -8.21
CA THR A 124 -11.79 6.56 -8.39
C THR A 124 -10.50 5.96 -8.94
N GLN A 125 -10.11 4.79 -8.46
CA GLN A 125 -8.88 4.09 -8.84
C GLN A 125 -8.91 3.57 -10.28
N LYS A 126 -10.10 3.21 -10.79
CA LYS A 126 -10.31 2.85 -12.20
C LYS A 126 -10.45 4.04 -13.14
N ARG A 127 -10.61 5.26 -12.61
CA ARG A 127 -10.90 6.48 -13.40
C ARG A 127 -9.70 7.35 -13.75
N GLN A 128 -8.46 7.05 -13.39
CA GLN A 128 -7.39 8.06 -13.50
C GLN A 128 -6.06 7.50 -14.04
N PRO A 129 -5.45 8.23 -14.99
CA PRO A 129 -4.31 9.02 -14.55
C PRO A 129 -4.48 10.49 -14.97
N TYR A 130 -5.11 11.31 -14.11
CA TYR A 130 -4.85 12.75 -14.06
C TYR A 130 -4.42 13.12 -12.63
N SER A 131 -3.10 13.10 -12.48
CA SER A 131 -2.29 14.04 -11.72
C SER A 131 -3.00 15.02 -10.77
N ARG A 132 -2.64 14.92 -9.49
CA ARG A 132 -2.22 16.04 -8.61
C ARG A 132 -2.65 17.45 -9.05
N SER A 133 -3.82 17.92 -8.61
CA SER A 133 -4.14 19.35 -8.54
C SER A 133 -5.41 19.66 -7.72
N ILE A 134 -5.61 19.01 -6.58
CA ILE A 134 -6.63 19.46 -5.60
C ILE A 134 -6.01 20.36 -4.51
N ASP A 135 -4.70 20.24 -4.25
CA ASP A 135 -3.98 21.11 -3.28
C ASP A 135 -3.74 22.56 -3.76
N GLN A 136 -4.08 22.90 -5.02
CA GLN A 136 -3.94 24.27 -5.54
C GLN A 136 -5.23 25.10 -5.54
N LEU A 137 -6.40 24.51 -5.27
CA LEU A 137 -7.68 25.22 -5.35
C LEU A 137 -8.23 25.70 -4.01
N TYR A 138 -7.56 25.44 -2.88
CA TYR A 138 -7.89 25.97 -1.55
C TYR A 138 -6.84 26.96 -1.01
N ARG A 139 -6.05 27.60 -1.88
CA ARG A 139 -5.08 28.64 -1.47
C ARG A 139 -5.32 30.02 -2.09
N ARG A 140 -6.53 30.28 -2.60
CA ARG A 140 -6.98 31.63 -3.00
C ARG A 140 -8.46 31.81 -2.72
N THR A 141 -8.78 32.07 -1.47
CA THR A 141 -9.82 33.03 -1.07
C THR A 141 -9.59 33.30 0.41
N ASP A 142 -8.86 34.38 0.70
CA ASP A 142 -9.35 35.38 1.64
C ASP A 142 -8.97 36.74 1.03
N PRO A 143 -9.96 37.58 0.66
CA PRO A 143 -9.74 38.93 0.17
C PRO A 143 -9.73 39.97 1.31
N ALA A 144 -9.08 41.09 0.99
CA ALA A 144 -8.94 42.39 1.69
C ALA A 144 -7.89 42.47 2.81
#